data_AF-A0A6S6QXW2-F1
#
_entry.id   AF-A0A6S6QXW2-F1
#
_cell.length_a   1.000
_cell.length_b   1.000
_cell.length_c   1.000
_cell.angle_alpha   90.00
_cell.angle_beta   90.00
_cell.angle_gamma   90.00
#
_symmetry.space_group_name_H-M   'P 1'
#
loop_
_entity.id
_entity.type
_entity.pdbx_description
1 polymer ?
#
loop_
_entity_poly.entity_id
_entity_poly.type
_entity_poly.pdbx_seq_one_letter_code
_entity_poly.pdbx_strand_id
1 'polypeptide(L)'
;MPEDGPYEDLILGFRAALTGKIAYIDLPLVSYTVGSGASFYHRQPSSFAEYRKLRRSAVAREISTLHQRRADALRVGLGDRDAVTAAITRRLKKLEVILDGFDYGFAELMIKRRRNPLRAWQLQARMNRDMRREFARLTEEKRRTTEGQA
;
A
#
# COMPACT_ATOMS: atom_id res chain seq x y z
N MET A 1 -11.34 11.88 11.48
CA MET A 1 -10.37 10.76 11.34
C MET A 1 -9.03 11.39 11.02
N PRO A 2 -7.88 10.95 11.58
CA PRO A 2 -6.61 11.59 11.27
C PRO A 2 -6.34 11.39 9.78
N GLU A 3 -6.34 12.48 9.02
CA GLU A 3 -6.30 12.45 7.55
C GLU A 3 -4.95 11.92 7.02
N ASP A 4 -3.93 11.83 7.88
CA ASP A 4 -2.53 11.56 7.51
C ASP A 4 -1.86 10.38 8.24
N GLY A 5 -2.61 9.66 9.10
CA GLY A 5 -2.06 8.58 9.95
C GLY A 5 -2.43 7.15 9.50
N PRO A 6 -1.62 6.13 9.79
CA PRO A 6 -2.05 4.74 9.67
C PRO A 6 -3.23 4.49 10.62
N TYR A 7 -4.10 3.53 10.28
CA TYR A 7 -5.12 3.07 11.21
C TYR A 7 -4.48 2.57 12.51
N GLU A 8 -5.05 3.00 13.64
CA GLU A 8 -4.51 2.78 14.98
C GLU A 8 -4.32 1.29 15.29
N ASP A 9 -5.27 0.45 14.88
CA ASP A 9 -5.26 -1.01 15.03
C ASP A 9 -4.05 -1.67 14.35
N LEU A 10 -3.70 -1.23 13.13
CA LEU A 10 -2.56 -1.73 12.37
C LEU A 10 -1.19 -1.33 12.98
N ILE A 11 -1.17 -0.31 13.83
CA ILE A 11 0.02 0.11 14.60
C ILE A 11 0.11 -0.72 15.89
N LEU A 12 -0.98 -0.84 16.63
CA LEU A 12 -1.03 -1.57 17.90
C LEU A 12 -0.68 -3.04 17.72
N GLY A 13 -1.25 -3.70 16.71
CA GLY A 13 -0.93 -5.10 16.40
C GLY A 13 0.54 -5.30 16.03
N PHE A 14 1.13 -4.38 15.26
CA PHE A 14 2.54 -4.46 14.90
C PHE A 14 3.45 -4.28 16.13
N ARG A 15 3.16 -3.33 17.01
CA ARG A 15 3.93 -3.12 18.26
C ARG A 15 3.81 -4.30 19.22
N ALA A 16 2.62 -4.89 19.34
CA ALA A 16 2.44 -6.12 20.11
C ALA A 16 3.29 -7.27 19.54
N ALA A 17 3.34 -7.41 18.21
CA ALA A 17 4.18 -8.40 17.54
C ALA A 17 5.66 -8.20 17.86
N LEU A 18 6.14 -6.97 17.76
CA LEU A 18 7.53 -6.60 18.04
C LEU A 18 7.97 -6.92 19.47
N THR A 19 7.04 -6.88 20.43
CA THR A 19 7.33 -7.14 21.85
C THR A 19 7.08 -8.59 22.25
N GLY A 20 6.75 -9.47 21.30
CA GLY A 20 6.41 -10.87 21.57
C GLY A 20 5.12 -11.05 22.37
N LYS A 21 4.26 -10.03 22.42
CA LYS A 21 3.02 -10.01 23.22
C LYS A 21 1.77 -10.38 22.41
N ILE A 22 1.94 -11.23 21.40
CA ILE A 22 0.82 -11.78 20.61
C ILE A 22 0.60 -13.22 21.01
N ALA A 23 -0.64 -13.55 21.37
CA ALA A 23 -1.12 -14.92 21.47
C ALA A 23 -2.12 -15.15 20.34
N TYR A 24 -2.00 -16.30 19.67
CA TYR A 24 -2.97 -16.75 18.67
C TYR A 24 -4.05 -17.59 19.35
N ILE A 25 -5.31 -17.29 19.04
CA ILE A 25 -6.46 -18.07 19.50
C ILE A 25 -7.11 -18.67 18.26
N ASP A 26 -7.07 -20.00 18.14
CA ASP A 26 -7.68 -20.74 17.04
C ASP A 26 -9.18 -20.95 17.27
N LEU A 27 -9.92 -19.84 17.38
CA LEU A 27 -11.37 -19.83 17.54
C LEU A 27 -11.97 -18.71 16.68
N PRO A 28 -13.18 -18.91 16.11
CA PRO A 28 -13.86 -17.90 15.32
C PRO A 28 -14.49 -16.82 16.23
N LEU A 29 -13.64 -15.98 16.84
CA LEU A 29 -14.05 -14.96 17.83
C LEU A 29 -14.75 -13.74 17.22
N VAL A 30 -14.61 -13.53 15.91
CA VAL A 30 -15.13 -12.34 15.23
C VAL A 30 -15.93 -12.79 14.01
N SER A 31 -17.18 -12.34 13.93
CA SER A 31 -18.00 -12.43 12.71
C SER A 31 -17.93 -11.11 11.97
N TYR A 32 -17.31 -11.12 10.79
CA TYR A 32 -17.31 -9.95 9.90
C TYR A 32 -18.55 -9.97 9.02
N THR A 33 -19.28 -8.86 8.97
CA THR A 33 -20.32 -8.66 7.98
C THR A 33 -19.67 -8.32 6.63
N VAL A 34 -19.87 -9.20 5.65
CA VAL A 34 -19.43 -8.96 4.27
C VAL A 34 -20.53 -8.16 3.58
N GLY A 35 -20.17 -7.14 2.81
CA GLY A 35 -21.16 -6.35 2.07
C GLY A 35 -21.65 -5.08 2.77
N SER A 36 -21.14 -4.76 3.96
CA SER A 36 -21.48 -3.52 4.67
C SER A 36 -20.26 -2.99 5.43
N GLY A 37 -20.18 -1.67 5.58
CA GLY A 37 -19.09 -1.00 6.31
C GLY A 37 -18.45 0.15 5.54
N ALA A 38 -17.65 0.96 6.23
CA ALA A 38 -17.02 2.16 5.67
C ALA A 38 -16.13 1.88 4.45
N SER A 39 -15.54 0.69 4.37
CA SER A 39 -14.69 0.25 3.25
C SER A 39 -15.46 -0.36 2.08
N PHE A 40 -16.73 -0.74 2.28
CA PHE A 40 -17.57 -1.37 1.23
C PHE A 40 -18.07 -0.35 0.22
N TYR A 41 -18.34 0.89 0.64
CA TYR A 41 -18.83 1.96 -0.21
C TYR A 41 -17.72 2.72 -0.96
N HIS A 42 -16.53 2.13 -1.12
CA HIS A 42 -15.50 2.76 -1.93
C HIS A 42 -15.98 2.87 -3.37
N ARG A 43 -16.27 4.13 -3.77
CA ARG A 43 -16.68 4.51 -5.11
C ARG A 43 -15.64 3.95 -6.08
N GLN A 44 -16.06 2.99 -6.90
CA GLN A 44 -15.17 2.46 -7.92
C GLN A 44 -14.76 3.61 -8.86
N PRO A 45 -13.47 3.71 -9.22
CA PRO A 45 -12.98 4.80 -10.03
C PRO A 45 -13.69 4.80 -11.38
N SER A 46 -14.18 5.96 -11.77
CA SER A 46 -14.87 6.18 -13.05
C SER A 46 -13.91 6.19 -14.24
N SER A 47 -12.63 6.45 -13.99
CA SER A 47 -11.59 6.55 -15.02
C SER A 47 -10.23 6.03 -14.52
N PHE A 48 -9.35 5.72 -15.47
CA PHE A 48 -7.98 5.32 -15.15
C PHE A 48 -7.19 6.45 -14.47
N ALA A 49 -7.49 7.71 -14.77
CA ALA A 49 -6.88 8.86 -14.11
C ALA A 49 -7.28 8.95 -12.63
N GLU A 50 -8.56 8.73 -12.33
CA GLU A 50 -9.05 8.65 -10.94
C GLU A 50 -8.42 7.47 -10.19
N TYR A 51 -8.39 6.29 -10.81
CA TYR A 51 -7.72 5.11 -10.26
C TYR A 51 -6.23 5.38 -9.98
N ARG A 52 -5.53 6.05 -10.90
CA ARG A 52 -4.13 6.45 -10.71
C ARG A 52 -3.95 7.36 -9.50
N LYS A 53 -4.85 8.33 -9.29
CA LYS A 53 -4.85 9.22 -8.11
C LYS A 53 -5.08 8.44 -6.81
N LEU A 54 -6.07 7.54 -6.79
CA LEU A 54 -6.33 6.66 -5.64
C LEU A 54 -5.11 5.79 -5.33
N ARG A 55 -4.48 5.22 -6.36
CA ARG A 55 -3.29 4.38 -6.19
C ARG A 55 -2.11 5.18 -5.63
N ARG A 56 -1.89 6.40 -6.11
CA ARG A 56 -0.88 7.31 -5.55
C ARG A 56 -1.10 7.56 -4.06
N SER A 57 -2.34 7.88 -3.66
CA SER A 57 -2.69 8.09 -2.25
C SER A 57 -2.46 6.84 -1.40
N ALA A 58 -2.85 5.67 -1.91
CA ALA A 58 -2.61 4.39 -1.23
C ALA A 58 -1.11 4.10 -1.03
N VAL A 59 -0.29 4.36 -2.05
CA VAL A 59 1.18 4.21 -1.95
C VAL A 59 1.77 5.18 -0.93
N ALA A 60 1.34 6.45 -0.92
CA ALA A 60 1.80 7.44 0.04
C ALA A 60 1.46 7.04 1.49
N ARG A 61 0.24 6.52 1.71
CA ARG A 61 -0.20 6.00 3.02
C ARG A 61 0.62 4.79 3.45
N GLU A 62 0.93 3.87 2.53
CA GLU A 62 1.78 2.71 2.81
C GLU A 62 3.20 3.15 3.21
N ILE A 63 3.77 4.15 2.53
CA ILE A 63 5.07 4.73 2.89
C ILE A 63 5.03 5.31 4.30
N SER A 64 4.03 6.14 4.63
CA SER A 64 3.84 6.71 5.98
C SER A 64 3.79 5.61 7.06
N THR A 65 3.00 4.56 6.80
CA THR A 65 2.88 3.40 7.69
C THR A 65 4.22 2.69 7.90
N LEU A 66 4.98 2.47 6.83
CA LEU A 66 6.28 1.79 6.92
C LEU A 66 7.34 2.63 7.63
N HIS A 67 7.30 3.96 7.51
CA HIS A 67 8.15 4.84 8.31
C HIS A 67 7.85 4.69 9.80
N GLN A 68 6.58 4.72 10.19
CA GLN A 68 6.18 4.52 11.58
C GLN A 68 6.62 3.15 12.09
N ARG A 69 6.39 2.08 11.31
CA ARG A 69 6.80 0.71 11.68
C ARG A 69 8.32 0.57 11.82
N ARG A 70 9.09 1.24 10.96
CA ARG A 70 10.56 1.27 11.09
C ARG A 70 10.96 1.97 12.39
N ALA A 71 10.35 3.11 12.71
CA ALA A 71 10.63 3.83 13.95
C ALA A 71 10.30 2.98 15.19
N ASP A 72 9.17 2.29 15.17
CA ASP A 72 8.77 1.38 16.26
C ASP A 72 9.76 0.20 16.41
N ALA A 73 10.19 -0.41 15.30
CA ALA A 73 11.19 -1.48 15.31
C ALA A 73 12.54 -1.03 15.90
N LEU A 74 13.03 0.15 15.50
CA LEU A 74 14.25 0.72 16.05
C LEU A 74 14.10 1.02 17.56
N ARG A 75 12.93 1.49 17.99
CA ARG A 75 12.66 1.82 19.40
C ARG A 75 12.68 0.59 20.32
N VAL A 76 12.31 -0.59 19.83
CA VAL A 76 12.39 -1.85 20.58
C VAL A 76 13.75 -2.53 20.47
N GLY A 77 14.74 -1.90 19.81
CA GLY A 77 16.10 -2.39 19.72
C GLY A 77 16.42 -3.24 18.48
N LEU A 78 15.50 -3.37 17.51
CA LEU A 78 15.81 -4.06 16.25
C LEU A 78 16.71 -3.16 15.38
N GLY A 79 17.96 -3.57 15.18
CA GLY A 79 18.90 -2.83 14.32
C GLY A 79 18.55 -2.86 12.83
N ASP A 80 19.25 -2.06 12.02
CA ASP A 80 19.00 -1.98 10.56
C ASP A 80 19.21 -3.29 9.79
N ARG A 81 19.99 -4.23 10.36
CA ARG A 81 20.25 -5.56 9.79
C ARG A 81 19.25 -6.62 10.21
N ASP A 82 18.38 -6.32 11.17
CA ASP A 82 17.31 -7.23 11.57
C ASP A 82 16.40 -7.54 10.36
N ALA A 83 15.89 -8.77 10.28
CA ALA A 83 15.07 -9.21 9.15
C ALA A 83 13.84 -8.33 8.94
N VAL A 84 13.19 -7.87 10.02
CA VAL A 84 12.01 -7.01 10.00
C VAL A 84 12.39 -5.63 9.47
N THR A 85 13.39 -4.98 10.06
CA THR A 85 13.84 -3.64 9.67
C THR A 85 14.37 -3.63 8.23
N ALA A 86 15.09 -4.67 7.82
CA ALA A 86 15.59 -4.82 6.46
C ALA A 86 14.45 -5.03 5.45
N ALA A 87 13.41 -5.80 5.78
CA ALA A 87 12.23 -5.99 4.94
C ALA A 87 11.46 -4.67 4.75
N ILE A 88 11.20 -3.95 5.85
CA ILE A 88 10.56 -2.63 5.82
C ILE A 88 11.36 -1.67 4.94
N THR A 89 12.67 -1.60 5.14
CA THR A 89 13.56 -0.71 4.38
C THR A 89 13.57 -1.03 2.88
N ARG A 90 13.61 -2.33 2.50
CA ARG A 90 13.51 -2.73 1.09
C ARG A 90 12.16 -2.33 0.48
N ARG A 91 11.07 -2.47 1.24
CA ARG A 91 9.73 -2.08 0.78
C ARG A 91 9.61 -0.57 0.61
N LEU A 92 10.06 0.22 1.59
CA LEU A 92 10.11 1.69 1.51
C LEU A 92 10.84 2.15 0.25
N LYS A 93 12.07 1.69 0.02
CA LYS A 93 12.86 2.05 -1.17
C LYS A 93 12.12 1.76 -2.49
N LYS A 94 11.38 0.65 -2.54
CA LYS A 94 10.58 0.30 -3.73
C LYS A 94 9.39 1.25 -3.90
N LEU A 95 8.68 1.55 -2.83
CA LEU A 95 7.50 2.41 -2.87
C LEU A 95 7.85 3.87 -3.15
N GLU A 96 8.96 4.39 -2.62
CA GLU A 96 9.44 5.74 -2.92
C GLU A 96 9.74 5.93 -4.41
N VAL A 97 10.32 4.92 -5.08
CA VAL A 97 10.55 4.95 -6.53
C VAL A 97 9.23 4.95 -7.29
N ILE A 98 8.26 4.17 -6.80
CA ILE A 98 6.92 4.12 -7.37
C ILE A 98 6.20 5.48 -7.21
N LEU A 99 6.28 6.08 -6.02
CA LEU A 99 5.68 7.38 -5.71
C LEU A 99 6.27 8.47 -6.61
N ASP A 100 7.58 8.49 -6.78
CA ASP A 100 8.25 9.38 -7.74
C ASP A 100 7.69 9.21 -9.16
N GLY A 101 7.42 7.98 -9.60
CA GLY A 101 6.83 7.74 -10.91
C GLY A 101 5.37 8.19 -11.05
N PHE A 102 4.70 8.57 -9.96
CA PHE A 102 3.43 9.30 -10.02
C PHE A 102 3.64 10.81 -10.19
N ASP A 103 4.66 11.36 -9.54
CA ASP A 103 4.89 12.80 -9.41
C ASP A 103 5.73 13.39 -10.54
N TYR A 104 6.63 12.60 -11.14
CA TYR A 104 7.58 13.05 -12.14
C TYR A 104 7.32 12.42 -13.52
N GLY A 105 7.68 13.18 -14.56
CA GLY A 105 7.81 12.65 -15.92
C GLY A 105 8.96 11.64 -16.03
N PHE A 106 8.99 10.88 -17.13
CA PHE A 106 10.04 9.86 -17.33
C PHE A 106 11.46 10.44 -17.24
N ALA A 107 11.73 11.57 -17.91
CA ALA A 107 13.05 12.20 -17.89
C ALA A 107 13.48 12.63 -16.48
N GLU A 108 12.60 13.30 -15.74
CA GLU A 108 12.83 13.74 -14.37
C GLU A 108 13.06 12.58 -13.39
N LEU A 109 12.29 11.49 -13.54
CA LEU A 109 12.49 10.28 -12.75
C LEU A 109 13.89 9.70 -12.96
N MET A 110 14.38 9.67 -14.19
CA MET A 110 15.71 9.15 -14.52
C MET A 110 16.83 10.03 -13.95
N ILE A 111 16.64 11.35 -13.94
CA ILE A 111 17.55 12.30 -13.28
C ILE A 111 17.55 12.07 -11.76
N LYS A 112 16.37 12.01 -11.14
CA LYS A 112 16.21 11.78 -9.69
C LYS A 112 16.78 10.44 -9.25
N ARG A 113 16.64 9.40 -10.07
CA ARG A 113 17.11 8.03 -9.81
C ARG A 113 18.38 7.69 -10.59
N ARG A 114 19.25 8.67 -10.86
CA ARG A 114 20.50 8.52 -11.64
C ARG A 114 21.43 7.38 -11.23
N ARG A 115 21.39 6.97 -9.95
CA ARG A 115 22.19 5.84 -9.44
C ARG A 115 21.67 4.47 -9.91
N ASN A 116 20.36 4.33 -10.17
CA ASN A 116 19.73 3.07 -10.58
C ASN A 116 18.56 3.30 -11.56
N PRO A 117 18.80 3.92 -12.73
CA PRO A 117 17.76 4.33 -13.68
C PRO A 117 16.95 3.15 -14.25
N LEU A 118 17.64 2.07 -14.66
CA LEU A 118 16.99 0.88 -15.22
C LEU A 118 16.04 0.21 -14.22
N ARG A 119 16.45 0.12 -12.96
CA ARG A 119 15.61 -0.47 -11.90
C ARG A 119 14.37 0.39 -11.64
N ALA A 120 14.52 1.72 -11.65
CA ALA A 120 13.39 2.64 -11.53
C ALA A 120 12.40 2.46 -12.68
N TRP A 121 12.90 2.39 -13.92
CA TRP A 121 12.07 2.13 -15.09
C TRP A 121 11.35 0.77 -15.02
N GLN A 122 12.06 -0.31 -14.69
CA GLN A 122 11.47 -1.65 -14.57
C GLN A 122 10.34 -1.69 -13.52
N LEU A 123 10.56 -1.07 -12.36
CA LEU A 123 9.56 -0.97 -11.31
C LEU A 123 8.33 -0.19 -11.79
N GLN A 124 8.55 0.91 -12.50
CA GLN A 124 7.47 1.74 -13.01
C GLN A 124 6.68 1.05 -14.13
N ALA A 125 7.36 0.38 -15.05
CA ALA A 125 6.73 -0.38 -16.12
C ALA A 125 5.88 -1.53 -15.56
N ARG A 126 6.41 -2.25 -14.57
CA ARG A 126 5.65 -3.31 -13.87
C ARG A 126 4.43 -2.74 -13.17
N MET A 127 4.58 -1.66 -12.41
CA MET A 127 3.45 -1.03 -11.72
C MET A 127 2.39 -0.56 -12.71
N ASN A 128 2.77 0.11 -13.80
CA ASN A 128 1.81 0.56 -14.82
C ASN A 128 1.04 -0.60 -15.44
N ARG A 129 1.71 -1.73 -15.67
CA ARG A 129 1.06 -2.96 -16.16
C ARG A 129 0.07 -3.51 -15.13
N ASP A 130 0.48 -3.62 -13.87
CA ASP A 130 -0.36 -4.15 -12.80
C ASP A 130 -1.58 -3.26 -12.55
N MET A 131 -1.40 -1.94 -12.54
CA MET A 131 -2.49 -0.96 -12.44
C MET A 131 -3.51 -1.07 -13.57
N ARG A 132 -3.05 -1.21 -14.82
CA ARG A 132 -3.96 -1.38 -15.97
C ARG A 132 -4.77 -2.67 -15.86
N ARG A 133 -4.14 -3.76 -15.43
CA ARG A 133 -4.80 -5.05 -15.22
C ARG A 133 -5.85 -4.97 -14.11
N GLU A 134 -5.52 -4.34 -12.99
CA GLU A 134 -6.42 -4.18 -11.86
C GLU A 134 -7.60 -3.26 -12.21
N PHE A 135 -7.34 -2.14 -12.89
CA PHE A 135 -8.42 -1.26 -13.37
C PHE A 135 -9.36 -1.98 -14.34
N ALA A 136 -8.83 -2.80 -15.26
CA ALA A 136 -9.65 -3.61 -16.16
C ALA A 136 -10.54 -4.62 -15.40
N ARG A 137 -10.01 -5.26 -14.35
CA ARG A 137 -10.78 -6.17 -13.48
C ARG A 137 -11.91 -5.43 -12.75
N LEU A 138 -11.62 -4.29 -12.14
CA LEU A 138 -12.63 -3.47 -11.45
C LEU A 138 -13.73 -3.01 -12.41
N THR A 139 -13.36 -2.67 -13.65
CA THR A 139 -14.33 -2.28 -14.69
C THR A 139 -15.24 -3.44 -15.09
N GLU A 140 -14.69 -4.65 -15.21
CA GLU A 140 -15.44 -5.86 -15.52
C GLU A 140 -16.39 -6.26 -14.38
N GLU A 141 -15.91 -6.21 -13.13
CA GLU A 141 -16.76 -6.44 -11.94
C GLU A 141 -17.92 -5.44 -11.90
N LYS A 142 -17.68 -4.16 -12.18
CA LYS A 142 -18.74 -3.14 -12.25
C LYS A 142 -19.84 -3.50 -13.24
N ARG A 143 -19.46 -3.97 -14.43
CA ARG A 143 -20.41 -4.37 -15.49
C ARG A 143 -21.28 -5.52 -15.02
N ARG A 144 -20.69 -6.57 -14.45
CA ARG A 144 -21.41 -7.74 -13.94
C ARG A 144 -22.40 -7.39 -12.84
N THR A 145 -22.03 -6.51 -11.91
CA THR A 145 -22.94 -6.07 -10.84
C THR A 145 -24.09 -5.22 -11.39
N THR A 146 -23.87 -4.46 -12.46
CA THR A 146 -24.89 -3.62 -13.09
C THR A 146 -25.86 -4.45 -13.93
N GLU A 147 -25.36 -5.47 -14.65
CA GLU A 147 -26.19 -6.40 -15.45
C GLU A 147 -26.98 -7.39 -14.59
N GLY A 148 -26.48 -7.80 -13.42
CA GLY A 148 -27.21 -8.67 -12.49
C GLY A 148 -28.29 -7.96 -11.67
N GLN A 149 -28.45 -6.64 -11.81
CA GLN A 149 -29.46 -5.82 -11.13
C GLN A 149 -30.55 -5.29 -12.08
N ALA A 150 -30.44 -5.57 -13.39
CA ALA A 150 -31.41 -5.19 -14.43
C ALA A 150 -32.26 -6.39 -14.84
#